data_AF-A0A7J2L4P6-F1
#
_entry.id   AF-A0A7J2L4P6-F1
#
_cell.length_a   1.000
_cell.length_b   1.000
_cell.length_c   1.000
_cell.angle_alpha   90.00
_cell.angle_beta   90.00
_cell.angle_gamma   90.00
#
_symmetry.space_group_name_H-M   'P 1'
#
loop_
_entity.id
_entity.type
_entity.pdbx_description
1 polymer ?
#
loop_
_entity_poly.entity_id
_entity_poly.type
_entity_poly.pdbx_seq_one_letter_code
_entity_poly.pdbx_strand_id
1 'polypeptide(L)'
;MSIVPIEDWLASVESKLSEVEKLADSLENLLKIEEYRRRAKVIEREYYKLEIVVIPASKDELDVKIYCTPRVDLDPKYIFLIYLTEFFPEVSTDFLDPEKSRMYTSRIVMSFKMSPEFFEINMRRVLGKIHKFWTNLMDDNIRKQLDDII
;
A
#
# COMPACT_ATOMS: atom_id res chain seq x y z
N MET A 1 -19.19 19.23 -48.13
CA MET A 1 -18.18 18.84 -47.12
C MET A 1 -17.91 20.06 -46.27
N SER A 2 -18.32 20.06 -45.00
CA SER A 2 -17.99 21.16 -44.08
C SER A 2 -16.50 21.08 -43.78
N ILE A 3 -15.76 22.07 -44.27
CA ILE A 3 -14.34 22.25 -43.93
C ILE A 3 -14.34 22.64 -42.46
N VAL A 4 -13.88 21.73 -41.60
CA VAL A 4 -13.64 22.04 -40.20
C VAL A 4 -12.62 23.19 -40.18
N PRO A 5 -12.91 24.31 -39.51
CA PRO A 5 -11.95 25.40 -39.37
C PRO A 5 -10.62 24.84 -38.85
N ILE A 6 -9.51 25.29 -39.46
CA ILE A 6 -8.17 24.79 -39.12
C ILE A 6 -7.89 24.94 -37.61
N GLU A 7 -8.45 25.99 -36.99
CA GLU A 7 -8.39 26.26 -35.56
C GLU A 7 -9.07 25.17 -34.71
N ASP A 8 -10.28 24.75 -35.08
CA ASP A 8 -11.01 23.67 -34.39
C ASP A 8 -10.31 22.32 -34.55
N TRP A 9 -9.71 22.08 -35.73
CA TRP A 9 -8.91 20.88 -35.97
C TRP A 9 -7.63 20.87 -35.13
N LEU A 10 -6.91 22.00 -35.05
CA LEU A 10 -5.71 22.14 -34.23
C LEU A 10 -6.01 21.94 -32.73
N ALA A 11 -7.08 22.56 -32.22
CA ALA A 11 -7.49 22.38 -30.82
C ALA A 11 -7.85 20.93 -30.49
N SER A 12 -8.51 20.22 -31.41
CA SER A 12 -8.80 18.79 -31.26
C SER A 12 -7.53 17.93 -31.22
N VAL A 13 -6.54 18.26 -32.05
CA VAL A 13 -5.24 17.57 -32.10
C VAL A 13 -4.45 17.81 -30.80
N GLU A 14 -4.40 19.04 -30.30
CA GLU A 14 -3.73 19.39 -29.04
C GLU A 14 -4.35 18.67 -27.84
N SER A 15 -5.69 18.62 -27.76
CA SER A 15 -6.39 17.89 -26.71
C SER A 15 -6.04 16.40 -26.71
N LYS A 16 -5.97 15.78 -27.90
CA LYS A 16 -5.59 14.37 -28.04
C LYS A 16 -4.12 14.13 -27.68
N LEU A 17 -3.23 15.05 -28.04
CA LEU A 17 -1.82 15.01 -27.64
C LEU A 17 -1.69 15.04 -26.11
N SER A 18 -2.43 15.91 -25.42
CA SER A 18 -2.43 15.97 -23.96
C SER A 18 -2.95 14.67 -23.31
N GLU A 19 -3.98 14.04 -23.87
CA GLU A 19 -4.46 12.73 -23.39
C GLU A 19 -3.41 11.63 -23.59
N VAL A 20 -2.71 11.64 -24.72
CA VAL A 20 -1.62 10.69 -25.02
C VAL A 20 -0.45 10.88 -24.05
N GLU A 21 -0.08 12.12 -23.73
CA GLU A 21 0.96 12.42 -22.73
C GLU A 21 0.57 11.90 -21.34
N LYS A 22 -0.67 12.16 -20.89
CA LYS A 22 -1.18 11.62 -19.61
C LYS A 22 -1.17 10.09 -19.55
N LEU A 23 -1.50 9.45 -20.67
CA LEU A 23 -1.44 7.99 -20.80
C LEU A 23 0.00 7.48 -20.75
N ALA A 24 0.94 8.16 -21.42
CA ALA A 24 2.35 7.82 -21.40
C ALA A 24 2.94 7.93 -19.99
N ASP A 25 2.65 9.02 -19.27
CA ASP A 25 3.05 9.21 -17.87
C ASP A 25 2.48 8.14 -16.95
N SER A 26 1.21 7.77 -17.17
CA SER A 26 0.55 6.69 -16.41
C SER A 26 1.21 5.34 -16.66
N LEU A 27 1.57 5.05 -17.91
CA LEU A 27 2.28 3.83 -18.31
C LEU A 27 3.69 3.79 -17.73
N GLU A 28 4.44 4.90 -17.77
CA GLU A 28 5.77 4.98 -17.19
C GLU A 28 5.74 4.76 -15.67
N ASN A 29 4.74 5.33 -14.98
CA ASN A 29 4.53 5.08 -13.56
C ASN A 29 4.20 3.61 -13.26
N LEU A 30 3.38 2.96 -14.09
CA LEU A 30 3.08 1.54 -13.96
C LEU A 30 4.32 0.66 -14.16
N LEU A 31 5.14 0.97 -15.17
CA LEU A 31 6.38 0.25 -15.45
C LEU A 31 7.40 0.41 -14.32
N LYS A 32 7.54 1.61 -13.76
CA LYS A 32 8.36 1.86 -12.57
C LYS A 32 7.89 0.99 -11.40
N ILE A 33 6.59 0.99 -11.10
CA ILE A 33 6.00 0.14 -10.04
C ILE A 33 6.32 -1.34 -10.27
N GLU A 34 6.24 -1.82 -11.51
CA GLU A 34 6.53 -3.21 -11.84
C GLU A 34 8.01 -3.57 -11.67
N GLU A 35 8.92 -2.68 -12.06
CA GLU A 35 10.36 -2.86 -11.86
C GLU A 35 10.73 -2.87 -10.37
N TYR A 36 10.13 -1.98 -9.57
CA TYR A 36 10.32 -1.96 -8.12
C TYR A 36 9.73 -3.20 -7.45
N ARG A 37 8.60 -3.73 -7.93
CA ARG A 37 8.06 -5.03 -7.47
C ARG A 37 9.04 -6.17 -7.70
N ARG A 38 9.81 -6.17 -8.80
CA ARG A 38 10.85 -7.19 -9.04
C ARG A 38 12.03 -7.08 -8.08
N ARG A 39 12.30 -5.89 -7.54
CA ARG A 39 13.34 -5.66 -6.50
C ARG A 39 12.82 -5.81 -5.07
N ALA A 40 11.56 -6.21 -4.89
CA ALA A 40 10.94 -6.29 -3.59
C ALA A 40 11.67 -7.30 -2.69
N LYS A 41 11.96 -6.91 -1.45
CA LYS A 41 12.45 -7.84 -0.45
C LYS A 41 11.27 -8.64 0.08
N VAL A 42 11.31 -9.95 -0.11
CA VAL A 42 10.29 -10.87 0.41
C VAL A 42 10.75 -11.42 1.75
N ILE A 43 9.88 -11.34 2.76
CA ILE A 43 10.09 -11.97 4.07
C ILE A 43 8.95 -12.96 4.28
N GLU A 44 9.29 -14.24 4.35
CA GLU A 44 8.34 -15.30 4.66
C GLU A 44 8.39 -15.64 6.14
N ARG A 45 7.21 -15.68 6.77
CA ARG A 45 7.00 -16.14 8.14
C ARG A 45 5.90 -17.20 8.15
N GLU A 46 5.72 -17.81 9.32
CA GLU A 46 4.70 -18.84 9.55
C GLU A 46 3.29 -18.29 9.29
N TYR A 47 2.94 -17.16 9.91
CA TYR A 47 1.59 -16.61 9.86
C TYR A 47 1.34 -15.56 8.77
N TYR A 48 2.40 -15.07 8.13
CA TYR A 48 2.29 -14.01 7.14
C TYR A 48 3.49 -13.97 6.18
N LYS A 49 3.29 -13.31 5.04
CA LYS A 49 4.33 -12.97 4.07
C LYS A 49 4.38 -11.46 3.89
N LEU A 50 5.58 -10.87 3.90
CA LEU A 50 5.78 -9.46 3.55
C LEU A 50 6.48 -9.34 2.20
N GLU A 51 5.99 -8.45 1.35
CA GLU A 51 6.68 -7.96 0.16
C GLU A 51 6.98 -6.48 0.38
N ILE A 52 8.26 -6.13 0.53
CA ILE A 52 8.70 -4.76 0.82
C ILE A 52 9.25 -4.15 -0.46
N VAL A 53 8.59 -3.11 -0.94
CA VAL A 53 8.97 -2.33 -2.12
C VAL A 53 9.48 -0.98 -1.64
N VAL A 54 10.70 -0.62 -2.02
CA VAL A 54 11.31 0.68 -1.71
C VAL A 54 11.48 1.44 -3.02
N ILE A 55 10.83 2.59 -3.11
CA ILE A 55 10.81 3.46 -4.28
C ILE A 55 11.52 4.76 -3.89
N PRO A 56 12.67 5.10 -4.48
CA PRO A 56 13.27 6.41 -4.27
C PRO A 56 12.35 7.46 -4.90
N ALA A 57 11.74 8.32 -4.06
CA ALA A 57 10.90 9.42 -4.51
C ALA A 57 11.75 10.66 -4.82
N SER A 58 12.80 10.90 -4.04
CA SER A 58 13.82 11.93 -4.26
C SER A 58 15.16 11.52 -3.62
N LYS A 59 16.16 12.41 -3.60
CA LYS A 59 17.42 12.16 -2.89
C LYS A 59 17.25 12.05 -1.38
N ASP A 60 16.20 12.66 -0.84
CA ASP A 60 15.97 12.80 0.60
C ASP A 60 14.69 12.08 1.06
N GLU A 61 13.95 11.44 0.15
CA GLU A 61 12.70 10.74 0.45
C GLU A 61 12.61 9.37 -0.24
N LEU A 62 12.25 8.35 0.54
CA LEU A 62 11.86 7.02 0.09
C LEU A 62 10.36 6.82 0.32
N ASP A 63 9.66 6.32 -0.71
CA ASP A 63 8.32 5.74 -0.59
C ASP A 63 8.46 4.23 -0.38
N VAL A 64 8.06 3.74 0.78
CA VAL A 64 8.15 2.33 1.16
C VAL A 64 6.76 1.74 1.26
N LYS A 65 6.50 0.73 0.44
CA LYS A 65 5.24 -0.03 0.45
C LYS A 65 5.50 -1.44 0.95
N ILE A 66 4.81 -1.84 2.01
CA ILE A 66 4.84 -3.18 2.57
C ILE A 66 3.50 -3.84 2.29
N TYR A 67 3.51 -4.90 1.50
CA TYR A 67 2.34 -5.75 1.28
C TYR A 67 2.42 -6.96 2.20
N CYS A 68 1.49 -7.07 3.14
CA CYS A 68 1.42 -8.17 4.10
C CYS A 68 0.28 -9.11 3.72
N THR A 69 0.61 -10.34 3.35
CA THR A 69 -0.37 -11.39 3.02
C THR A 69 -0.49 -12.34 4.23
N PRO A 70 -1.66 -12.44 4.88
CA PRO A 70 -1.90 -13.46 5.89
C PRO A 70 -1.73 -14.86 5.31
N ARG A 71 -1.13 -15.78 6.08
CA ARG A 71 -1.05 -17.23 5.75
C ARG A 71 -1.98 -18.08 6.62
N VAL A 72 -2.75 -17.42 7.48
CA VAL A 72 -3.75 -18.01 8.37
C VAL A 72 -5.09 -17.33 8.10
N ASP A 73 -6.17 -18.05 8.39
CA ASP A 73 -7.50 -17.48 8.36
C ASP A 73 -7.59 -16.38 9.44
N LEU A 74 -7.78 -15.15 8.96
CA LEU A 74 -7.86 -13.98 9.79
C LEU A 74 -9.27 -13.42 9.73
N ASP A 75 -9.91 -13.28 10.89
CA ASP A 75 -11.14 -12.51 10.96
C ASP A 75 -10.81 -11.03 10.62
N PRO A 76 -11.50 -10.43 9.62
CA PRO A 76 -11.29 -9.05 9.23
C PRO A 76 -11.35 -8.06 10.40
N LYS A 77 -12.07 -8.36 11.49
CA LYS A 77 -12.14 -7.49 12.68
C LYS A 77 -10.76 -7.21 13.29
N TYR A 78 -9.81 -8.14 13.19
CA TYR A 78 -8.46 -7.95 13.71
C TYR A 78 -7.53 -7.18 12.77
N ILE A 79 -7.88 -7.04 11.49
CA ILE A 79 -7.12 -6.22 10.53
C ILE A 79 -7.13 -4.76 10.98
N PHE A 80 -8.24 -4.29 11.55
CA PHE A 80 -8.36 -2.94 12.09
C PHE A 80 -7.36 -2.67 13.22
N LEU A 81 -7.03 -3.67 14.03
CA LEU A 81 -6.02 -3.53 15.09
C LEU A 81 -4.62 -3.24 14.51
N ILE A 82 -4.27 -3.75 13.32
CA ILE A 82 -3.00 -3.40 12.66
C ILE A 82 -2.97 -1.90 12.33
N TYR A 83 -4.10 -1.37 11.86
CA TYR A 83 -4.20 0.04 11.50
C TYR A 83 -4.23 0.94 12.74
N LEU A 84 -4.88 0.51 13.82
CA LEU A 84 -5.05 1.26 15.07
C LEU A 84 -3.82 1.18 16.00
N THR A 85 -2.96 0.17 15.88
CA THR A 85 -1.77 0.04 16.74
C THR A 85 -0.61 0.91 16.24
N GLU A 86 -0.61 2.20 16.59
CA GLU A 86 0.51 3.16 16.38
C GLU A 86 1.06 3.30 14.94
N PHE A 87 0.50 2.62 13.93
CA PHE A 87 1.03 2.64 12.57
C PHE A 87 0.49 3.82 11.75
N PHE A 88 -0.67 4.36 12.13
CA PHE A 88 -1.32 5.43 11.37
C PHE A 88 -2.01 6.45 12.29
N PRO A 89 -1.48 7.68 12.42
CA PRO A 89 -2.23 8.78 13.03
C PRO A 89 -3.31 9.36 12.08
N GLU A 90 -3.34 8.96 10.80
CA GLU A 90 -4.19 9.58 9.77
C GLU A 90 -4.77 8.56 8.77
N VAL A 91 -5.59 7.60 9.22
CA VAL A 91 -6.42 6.80 8.29
C VAL A 91 -7.85 7.27 8.37
N SER A 92 -8.37 7.73 7.23
CA SER A 92 -9.80 8.01 7.04
C SER A 92 -10.61 6.77 7.40
N THR A 93 -11.58 7.01 8.28
CA THR A 93 -12.59 6.07 8.77
C THR A 93 -13.58 5.62 7.69
N ASP A 94 -13.45 6.05 6.44
CA ASP A 94 -14.39 5.72 5.37
C ASP A 94 -14.25 4.29 4.83
N PHE A 95 -13.24 3.54 5.27
CA PHE A 95 -13.07 2.10 5.00
C PHE A 95 -13.70 1.19 6.08
N LEU A 96 -14.38 1.76 7.09
CA LEU A 96 -15.00 1.06 8.22
C LEU A 96 -16.37 0.43 7.87
N ASP A 97 -16.44 -0.38 6.82
CA ASP A 97 -17.65 -1.15 6.52
C ASP A 97 -17.34 -2.66 6.52
N PRO A 98 -17.74 -3.38 7.59
CA PRO A 98 -17.57 -4.83 7.71
C PRO A 98 -18.23 -5.62 6.58
N GLU A 99 -19.30 -5.12 5.96
CA GLU A 99 -19.95 -5.82 4.85
C GLU A 99 -19.15 -5.68 3.54
N LYS A 100 -18.39 -4.59 3.38
CA LYS A 100 -17.43 -4.41 2.27
C LYS A 100 -16.11 -5.14 2.51
N SER A 101 -15.85 -5.65 3.71
CA SER A 101 -14.59 -6.32 4.07
C SER A 101 -14.39 -7.67 3.36
N ARG A 102 -15.42 -8.25 2.74
CA ARG A 102 -15.28 -9.39 1.82
C ARG A 102 -14.56 -9.02 0.52
N MET A 103 -14.44 -7.74 0.17
CA MET A 103 -13.88 -7.27 -1.12
C MET A 103 -12.46 -6.70 -1.05
N TYR A 104 -11.92 -6.39 0.12
CA TYR A 104 -10.56 -5.84 0.19
C TYR A 104 -9.54 -6.96 0.33
N THR A 105 -8.96 -7.33 -0.82
CA THR A 105 -7.66 -7.98 -1.04
C THR A 105 -7.09 -8.76 0.15
N SER A 106 -6.72 -10.02 -0.09
CA SER A 106 -5.94 -10.90 0.82
C SER A 106 -4.57 -10.35 1.27
N ARG A 107 -4.32 -9.04 1.09
CA ARG A 107 -3.10 -8.32 1.38
C ARG A 107 -3.41 -7.01 2.09
N ILE A 108 -2.78 -6.82 3.25
CA ILE A 108 -2.75 -5.59 4.02
C ILE A 108 -1.64 -4.72 3.44
N VAL A 109 -1.95 -3.49 3.04
CA VAL A 109 -0.98 -2.57 2.44
C VAL A 109 -0.63 -1.48 3.45
N MET A 110 0.67 -1.33 3.72
CA MET A 110 1.20 -0.27 4.56
C MET A 110 2.16 0.58 3.72
N SER A 111 1.92 1.90 3.68
CA SER A 111 2.72 2.85 2.91
C SER A 111 3.35 3.87 3.84
N PHE A 112 4.65 4.09 3.70
CA PHE A 112 5.44 5.00 4.54
C PHE A 112 6.30 5.89 3.68
N LYS A 113 6.36 7.18 4.02
CA LYS A 113 7.41 8.07 3.55
C LYS A 113 8.50 8.15 4.61
N MET A 114 9.75 7.97 4.23
CA MET A 114 10.88 8.07 5.17
C MET A 114 12.14 8.61 4.52
N SER A 115 12.96 9.31 5.31
CA SER A 115 14.30 9.70 4.88
C SER A 115 15.20 8.47 4.70
N PRO A 116 16.02 8.41 3.62
CA PRO A 116 17.00 7.37 3.42
C PRO A 116 17.94 7.17 4.62
N GLU A 117 18.32 8.25 5.30
CA GLU A 117 19.24 8.23 6.46
C GLU A 117 18.70 7.36 7.61
N PHE A 118 17.39 7.43 7.85
CA PHE A 118 16.74 6.69 8.94
C PHE A 118 16.08 5.39 8.49
N PHE A 119 16.26 4.99 7.23
CA PHE A 119 15.58 3.85 6.63
C PHE A 119 15.78 2.57 7.44
N GLU A 120 17.02 2.21 7.76
CA GLU A 120 17.31 0.93 8.44
C GLU A 120 16.68 0.85 9.84
N ILE A 121 16.82 1.90 10.63
CA ILE A 121 16.30 1.97 12.01
C ILE A 121 14.76 1.94 11.98
N ASN A 122 14.14 2.75 11.11
CA ASN A 122 12.69 2.80 10.99
C ASN A 122 12.11 1.49 10.49
N MET A 123 12.72 0.88 9.47
CA MET A 123 12.27 -0.40 8.94
C MET A 123 12.41 -1.53 9.96
N ARG A 124 13.50 -1.59 10.74
CA ARG A 124 13.64 -2.57 11.81
C ARG A 124 12.50 -2.44 12.83
N ARG A 125 12.17 -1.20 13.22
CA ARG A 125 11.06 -0.92 14.14
C ARG A 125 9.70 -1.34 13.56
N VAL A 126 9.40 -0.95 12.32
CA VAL A 126 8.16 -1.31 11.61
C VAL A 126 8.00 -2.83 11.51
N LEU A 127 9.04 -3.54 11.06
CA LEU A 127 9.02 -4.99 10.93
C LEU A 127 8.88 -5.70 12.29
N GLY A 128 9.52 -5.18 13.34
CA GLY A 128 9.37 -5.70 14.70
C GLY A 128 7.94 -5.57 15.23
N LYS A 129 7.29 -4.43 14.97
CA LYS A 129 5.88 -4.21 15.33
C LYS A 129 4.94 -5.12 14.56
N ILE A 130 5.12 -5.26 13.23
CA ILE A 130 4.32 -6.19 12.41
C ILE A 130 4.46 -7.61 12.95
N HIS A 131 5.70 -8.04 13.25
CA HIS A 131 5.94 -9.37 13.79
C HIS A 131 5.23 -9.56 15.14
N LYS A 132 5.37 -8.61 16.07
CA LYS A 132 4.71 -8.67 17.38
C LYS A 132 3.18 -8.73 17.24
N PHE A 133 2.60 -7.96 16.33
CA PHE A 133 1.16 -8.02 16.04
C PHE A 133 0.73 -9.45 15.70
N TRP A 134 1.39 -10.08 14.72
CA TRP A 134 1.04 -11.42 14.28
C TRP A 134 1.24 -12.46 15.38
N THR A 135 2.32 -12.38 16.14
CA THR A 135 2.56 -13.28 17.27
C THR A 135 1.50 -13.14 18.35
N ASN A 136 1.14 -11.90 18.71
CA ASN A 136 0.11 -11.61 19.71
C ASN A 136 -1.27 -12.11 19.27
N LEU A 137 -1.60 -11.90 18.00
CA LEU A 137 -2.86 -12.35 17.45
C LEU A 137 -2.99 -13.88 17.45
N MET A 138 -1.88 -14.60 17.36
CA MET A 138 -1.84 -16.07 17.42
C MET A 138 -1.74 -16.61 18.85
N ASP A 139 -1.62 -15.76 19.86
CA ASP A 139 -1.70 -16.14 21.27
C ASP A 139 -3.17 -16.15 21.72
N ASP A 140 -3.67 -17.31 22.15
CA ASP A 140 -5.08 -17.49 22.54
C ASP A 140 -5.52 -16.59 23.70
N ASN A 141 -4.63 -16.30 24.64
CA ASN A 141 -4.96 -15.44 25.79
C ASN A 141 -5.06 -13.98 25.36
N ILE A 142 -4.14 -13.53 24.51
CA ILE A 142 -4.14 -12.17 23.99
C ILE A 142 -5.32 -12.00 23.02
N ARG A 143 -5.61 -12.98 22.17
CA ARG A 143 -6.75 -12.96 21.25
C ARG A 143 -8.07 -12.78 21.99
N LYS A 144 -8.28 -13.51 23.10
CA LYS A 144 -9.46 -13.33 23.95
C LYS A 144 -9.57 -11.92 24.52
N GLN A 145 -8.46 -11.34 24.98
CA GLN A 145 -8.47 -9.94 25.45
C GLN A 145 -8.80 -8.94 24.33
N LEU A 146 -8.33 -9.20 23.12
CA LEU A 146 -8.67 -8.37 21.95
C LEU A 146 -10.13 -8.51 21.55
N ASP A 147 -10.70 -9.71 21.70
CA ASP A 147 -12.14 -9.96 21.48
C ASP A 147 -13.03 -9.23 22.48
N ASP A 148 -12.54 -8.96 23.70
CA ASP A 148 -13.29 -8.17 24.70
C ASP A 148 -13.25 -6.65 24.40
N ILE A 149 -12.30 -6.19 23.58
CA ILE A 149 -12.08 -4.78 23.26
C ILE A 149 -12.81 -4.36 21.97
N ILE A 150 -12.97 -5.27 21.01
CA ILE A 150 -13.61 -5.04 19.70
C ILE A 150 -15.12 -5.30 19.78
#